data_AF-E3NJ28-F1
#
_entry.id   AF-E3NJ28-F1
#
_cell.length_a   1.000
_cell.length_b   1.000
_cell.length_c   1.000
_cell.angle_alpha   90.00
_cell.angle_beta   90.00
_cell.angle_gamma   90.00
#
_symmetry.space_group_name_H-M   'P 1'
#
loop_
_entity.id
_entity.type
_entity.pdbx_description
1 polymer ?
#
loop_
_entity_poly.entity_id
_entity_poly.type
_entity_poly.pdbx_seq_one_letter_code
_entity_poly.pdbx_strand_id
1 'polypeptide(L)'
;MNYLLFFLLVTVTILSLGCKEVCECPDLLDRLSWPEKNETLYTEEAGCVKNITCRPSYDLTFVAFIFTDSEIPRPVDSNNAAGGITINPEVETGPNINIFEFFGMVCENNEWYMTKYPLGIFYGTIMDEEFVIGANGELDGKKSKIDFFSCTPWNTYEIEVKTHEVHFQTMMTYNPKTHTATVAKVVRMDRYGSTADCTSAVFDTPMCYCRIQGPLSYITNIFDWF
;
A
#
# COMPACT_ATOMS: atom_id res chain seq x y z
N MET A 1 -22.51 38.83 20.34
CA MET A 1 -21.96 38.84 18.97
C MET A 1 -20.46 38.55 19.02
N ASN A 2 -20.07 37.34 19.44
CA ASN A 2 -18.65 36.93 19.55
C ASN A 2 -18.43 35.41 19.45
N TYR A 3 -19.46 34.60 19.72
CA TYR A 3 -19.37 33.14 19.60
C TYR A 3 -19.36 32.63 18.16
N LEU A 4 -20.01 33.34 17.23
CA LEU A 4 -20.08 32.96 15.81
C LEU A 4 -18.72 33.11 15.11
N LEU A 5 -17.96 34.15 15.44
CA LEU A 5 -16.58 34.35 15.00
C LEU A 5 -15.65 33.29 15.58
N PHE A 6 -15.85 32.90 16.84
CA PHE A 6 -15.07 31.85 17.48
C PHE A 6 -15.34 30.47 16.86
N PHE A 7 -16.60 30.14 16.58
CA PHE A 7 -16.97 28.92 15.88
C PHE A 7 -16.47 28.90 14.44
N LEU A 8 -16.52 30.01 13.70
CA LEU A 8 -15.95 30.12 12.35
C LEU A 8 -14.43 29.98 12.35
N LEU A 9 -13.73 30.57 13.32
CA LEU A 9 -12.29 30.40 13.46
C LEU A 9 -11.93 28.97 13.83
N VAL A 10 -12.67 28.34 14.75
CA VAL A 10 -12.46 26.94 15.16
C VAL A 10 -12.74 25.99 13.99
N THR A 11 -13.82 26.18 13.22
CA THR A 11 -14.11 25.35 12.04
C THR A 11 -13.13 25.58 10.90
N VAL A 12 -12.69 26.82 10.63
CA VAL A 12 -11.62 27.10 9.65
C VAL A 12 -10.30 26.45 10.08
N THR A 13 -9.96 26.46 11.37
CA THR A 13 -8.76 25.77 11.86
C THR A 13 -8.88 24.24 11.78
N ILE A 14 -10.06 23.67 12.02
CA ILE A 14 -10.31 22.21 11.91
C ILE A 14 -10.37 21.77 10.45
N LEU A 15 -10.91 22.59 9.53
CA LEU A 15 -10.90 22.34 8.08
C LEU A 15 -9.50 22.53 7.46
N SER A 16 -8.65 23.40 8.04
CA SER A 16 -7.24 23.49 7.65
C SER A 16 -6.36 22.38 8.23
N LEU A 17 -6.88 21.56 9.16
CA LEU A 17 -6.23 20.31 9.61
C LEU A 17 -6.46 19.13 8.65
N GLY A 18 -7.02 19.37 7.46
CA GLY A 18 -6.68 18.59 6.29
C GLY A 18 -5.23 18.88 5.90
N CYS A 19 -4.28 18.62 6.81
CA CYS A 19 -2.86 18.72 6.54
C CYS A 19 -2.59 17.77 5.38
N LYS A 20 -2.42 18.31 4.17
CA LYS A 20 -1.57 17.64 3.21
C LYS A 20 -0.18 17.69 3.84
N GLU A 21 0.16 16.64 4.58
CA GLU A 21 1.52 16.45 5.05
C GLU A 21 2.39 16.44 3.79
N VAL A 22 3.16 17.52 3.62
CA VAL A 22 4.16 17.58 2.57
C VAL A 22 5.27 16.66 3.06
N CYS A 23 5.32 15.45 2.51
CA CYS A 23 6.44 14.55 2.74
C CYS A 23 7.69 15.22 2.15
N GLU A 24 8.62 15.67 2.99
CA GLU A 24 9.86 16.32 2.54
C GLU A 24 10.81 15.35 1.84
N CYS A 25 10.47 14.07 1.83
CA CYS A 25 11.28 12.97 1.37
C CYS A 25 11.20 12.79 -0.14
N PRO A 26 12.27 12.26 -0.77
CA PRO A 26 12.21 11.90 -2.18
C PRO A 26 11.16 10.80 -2.39
N ASP A 27 10.70 10.66 -3.64
CA ASP A 27 9.83 9.55 -4.02
C ASP A 27 10.51 8.23 -3.65
N LEU A 28 9.81 7.39 -2.89
CA LEU A 28 10.39 6.12 -2.45
C LEU A 28 10.53 5.18 -3.65
N LEU A 29 9.64 5.30 -4.65
CA LEU A 29 9.73 4.50 -5.86
C LEU A 29 10.98 4.84 -6.70
N ASP A 30 11.69 5.95 -6.43
CA ASP A 30 13.02 6.19 -7.03
C ASP A 30 14.07 5.15 -6.58
N ARG A 31 13.79 4.42 -5.49
CA ARG A 31 14.59 3.30 -4.98
C ARG A 31 14.10 1.93 -5.46
N LEU A 32 13.01 1.87 -6.23
CA LEU A 32 12.51 0.62 -6.79
C LEU A 32 13.41 0.19 -7.96
N SER A 33 14.03 -0.99 -7.85
CA SER A 33 14.87 -1.56 -8.92
C SER A 33 14.05 -2.43 -9.89
N TRP A 34 13.06 -3.14 -9.38
CA TRP A 34 12.16 -3.99 -10.16
C TRP A 34 10.86 -4.25 -9.38
N PRO A 35 9.68 -4.30 -10.04
CA PRO A 35 9.42 -4.13 -11.47
C PRO A 35 9.42 -2.64 -11.86
N GLU A 36 8.92 -2.32 -13.07
CA GLU A 36 8.69 -0.93 -13.44
C GLU A 36 7.67 -0.26 -12.48
N LYS A 37 7.78 1.06 -12.28
CA LYS A 37 6.93 1.80 -11.33
C LYS A 37 5.43 1.61 -11.60
N ASN A 38 5.03 1.50 -12.86
CA ASN A 38 3.64 1.30 -13.30
C ASN A 38 3.10 -0.12 -13.04
N GLU A 39 3.97 -1.10 -12.82
CA GLU A 39 3.62 -2.49 -12.49
C GLU A 39 3.56 -2.73 -10.98
N THR A 40 3.96 -1.73 -10.18
CA THR A 40 3.95 -1.82 -8.72
C THR A 40 2.60 -1.37 -8.17
N LEU A 41 1.97 -2.21 -7.36
CA LEU A 41 0.74 -1.84 -6.65
C LEU A 41 1.08 -0.88 -5.51
N TYR A 42 0.94 0.42 -5.80
CA TYR A 42 1.34 1.53 -4.94
C TYR A 42 0.16 2.45 -4.62
N THR A 43 -0.04 2.78 -3.35
CA THR A 43 -0.93 3.89 -2.93
C THR A 43 -0.28 4.72 -1.82
N GLU A 44 -0.55 6.02 -1.82
CA GLU A 44 -0.21 6.91 -0.71
C GLU A 44 -1.44 7.12 0.17
N GLU A 45 -1.25 6.91 1.47
CA GLU A 45 -2.26 7.16 2.50
C GLU A 45 -1.95 8.47 3.24
N ALA A 46 -2.87 8.91 4.11
CA ALA A 46 -2.61 10.07 4.95
C ALA A 46 -1.37 9.85 5.85
N GLY A 47 -0.60 10.90 6.11
CA GLY A 47 0.55 10.81 7.02
C GLY A 47 1.85 10.26 6.40
N CYS A 48 2.09 10.46 5.10
CA CYS A 48 3.26 9.94 4.36
C CYS A 48 3.42 8.41 4.40
N VAL A 49 2.35 7.70 4.75
CA VAL A 49 2.31 6.25 4.75
C VAL A 49 2.15 5.78 3.31
N LYS A 50 3.02 4.84 2.93
CA LYS A 50 2.99 4.22 1.60
C LYS A 50 2.50 2.79 1.74
N ASN A 51 1.68 2.37 0.80
CA ASN A 51 1.28 0.99 0.66
C ASN A 51 1.91 0.46 -0.62
N ILE A 52 2.95 -0.37 -0.48
CA ILE A 52 3.64 -1.03 -1.58
C ILE A 52 3.39 -2.52 -1.44
N THR A 53 2.37 -3.01 -2.15
CA THR A 53 1.96 -4.41 -2.03
C THR A 53 2.79 -5.29 -2.95
N CYS A 54 3.53 -6.24 -2.36
CA CYS A 54 4.40 -7.17 -3.05
C CYS A 54 4.04 -8.62 -2.73
N ARG A 55 4.36 -9.52 -3.65
CA ARG A 55 4.40 -10.96 -3.36
C ARG A 55 5.71 -11.26 -2.62
N PRO A 56 5.70 -11.93 -1.45
CA PRO A 56 6.92 -12.41 -0.82
C PRO A 56 7.71 -13.33 -1.76
N SER A 57 9.03 -13.16 -1.79
CA SER A 57 9.95 -14.01 -2.56
C SER A 57 11.33 -13.91 -1.95
N TYR A 58 12.04 -15.04 -1.86
CA TYR A 58 13.41 -15.07 -1.36
C TYR A 58 14.33 -14.17 -2.19
N ASP A 59 14.35 -14.36 -3.52
CA ASP A 59 15.30 -13.65 -4.39
C ASP A 59 14.77 -12.37 -5.04
N LEU A 60 13.44 -12.17 -5.05
CA LEU A 60 12.80 -11.14 -5.89
C LEU A 60 12.06 -10.06 -5.09
N THR A 61 11.83 -10.26 -3.79
CA THR A 61 11.20 -9.26 -2.93
C THR A 61 12.04 -9.04 -1.70
N PHE A 62 12.82 -7.97 -1.74
CA PHE A 62 13.81 -7.63 -0.71
C PHE A 62 14.06 -6.13 -0.68
N VAL A 63 14.63 -5.67 0.42
CA VAL A 63 15.12 -4.30 0.57
C VAL A 63 16.62 -4.37 0.80
N ALA A 64 17.41 -3.84 -0.13
CA ALA A 64 18.86 -3.85 -0.07
C ALA A 64 19.39 -2.62 0.66
N PHE A 65 20.48 -2.83 1.40
CA PHE A 65 21.24 -1.78 2.04
C PHE A 65 22.72 -2.15 2.09
N ILE A 66 23.54 -1.16 2.42
CA ILE A 66 24.98 -1.32 2.61
C ILE A 66 25.28 -1.18 4.10
N PHE A 67 26.09 -2.09 4.65
CA PHE A 67 26.42 -2.05 6.09
C PHE A 67 27.09 -0.74 6.53
N THR A 68 27.90 -0.11 5.67
CA THR A 68 28.54 1.18 5.97
C THR A 68 27.55 2.32 6.20
N ASP A 69 26.33 2.20 5.66
CA ASP A 69 25.27 3.20 5.75
C ASP A 69 24.15 2.72 6.68
N SER A 70 24.48 1.82 7.62
CA SER A 70 23.56 1.21 8.58
C SER A 70 24.13 1.28 10.00
N GLU A 71 23.24 1.26 10.99
CA GLU A 71 23.55 1.08 12.41
C GLU A 71 23.82 -0.40 12.78
N ILE A 72 23.67 -1.31 11.81
CA ILE A 72 23.98 -2.73 11.96
C ILE A 72 25.47 -2.95 11.64
N PRO A 73 26.24 -3.51 12.57
CA PRO A 73 27.65 -3.80 12.33
C PRO A 73 27.79 -4.89 11.26
N ARG A 74 28.72 -4.66 10.33
CA ARG A 74 29.08 -5.66 9.31
C ARG A 74 29.72 -6.89 9.96
N PRO A 75 29.23 -8.11 9.70
CA PRO A 75 29.90 -9.34 10.11
C PRO A 75 31.31 -9.47 9.50
N VAL A 76 32.20 -10.16 10.20
CA VAL A 76 33.54 -10.46 9.68
C VAL A 76 33.39 -11.34 8.43
N ASP A 77 34.22 -11.10 7.41
CA ASP A 77 34.23 -11.84 6.13
C ASP A 77 32.95 -11.75 5.26
N SER A 78 31.98 -10.90 5.63
CA SER A 78 30.81 -10.63 4.79
C SER A 78 31.14 -9.70 3.62
N ASN A 79 30.33 -9.70 2.56
CA ASN A 79 30.26 -8.59 1.62
C ASN A 79 29.70 -7.33 2.31
N ASN A 80 29.86 -6.16 1.68
CA ASN A 80 29.34 -4.91 2.24
C ASN A 80 27.83 -4.73 2.02
N ALA A 81 27.22 -5.55 1.16
CA ALA A 81 25.80 -5.54 0.86
C ALA A 81 25.04 -6.57 1.70
N ALA A 82 23.83 -6.19 2.09
CA ALA A 82 22.87 -7.04 2.78
C ALA A 82 21.45 -6.65 2.36
N GLY A 83 20.46 -7.43 2.78
CA GLY A 83 19.07 -7.02 2.61
C GLY A 83 18.11 -7.66 3.59
N GLY A 84 16.92 -7.08 3.71
CA GLY A 84 15.79 -7.72 4.39
C GLY A 84 15.10 -8.72 3.47
N ILE A 85 14.84 -9.93 3.97
CA ILE A 85 14.10 -10.98 3.24
C ILE A 85 12.63 -10.98 3.59
N THR A 86 11.81 -11.53 2.70
CA THR A 86 10.35 -11.60 2.85
C THR A 86 9.80 -13.02 2.94
N ILE A 87 10.64 -14.04 2.78
CA ILE A 87 10.25 -15.43 3.05
C ILE A 87 11.29 -16.11 3.93
N ASN A 88 10.81 -16.97 4.81
CA ASN A 88 11.61 -17.92 5.56
C ASN A 88 10.83 -19.25 5.57
N PRO A 89 11.44 -20.41 5.25
CA PRO A 89 10.75 -21.69 5.28
C PRO A 89 10.13 -22.05 6.65
N GLU A 90 10.60 -21.44 7.73
CA GLU A 90 10.11 -21.67 9.10
C GLU A 90 8.94 -20.74 9.49
N VAL A 91 8.76 -19.62 8.78
CA VAL A 91 7.75 -18.59 9.10
C VAL A 91 6.84 -18.37 7.90
N GLU A 92 5.59 -18.79 8.04
CA GLU A 92 4.59 -18.56 7.00
C GLU A 92 4.36 -17.05 6.83
N THR A 93 4.75 -16.52 5.68
CA THR A 93 4.42 -15.16 5.28
C THR A 93 3.14 -15.21 4.45
N GLY A 94 2.18 -14.35 4.78
CA GLY A 94 0.92 -14.26 4.04
C GLY A 94 1.14 -14.04 2.54
N PRO A 95 0.12 -14.28 1.69
CA PRO A 95 0.30 -14.24 0.24
C PRO A 95 0.86 -12.89 -0.20
N ASN A 96 0.39 -11.78 0.39
CA ASN A 96 0.78 -10.41 0.12
C ASN A 96 1.44 -9.78 1.34
N ILE A 97 2.40 -8.88 1.12
CA ILE A 97 2.93 -8.00 2.15
C ILE A 97 2.96 -6.56 1.64
N ASN A 98 2.69 -5.60 2.53
CA ASN A 98 3.05 -4.21 2.30
C ASN A 98 4.50 -4.03 2.73
N ILE A 99 5.46 -3.93 1.80
CA ILE A 99 6.89 -3.89 2.16
C ILE A 99 7.26 -2.65 2.97
N PHE A 100 6.50 -1.56 2.81
CA PHE A 100 6.70 -0.33 3.58
C PHE A 100 6.47 -0.59 5.07
N GLU A 101 5.35 -1.22 5.42
CA GLU A 101 5.03 -1.57 6.81
C GLU A 101 5.88 -2.74 7.32
N PHE A 102 6.08 -3.76 6.48
CA PHE A 102 6.80 -4.98 6.82
C PHE A 102 8.23 -4.69 7.27
N PHE A 103 8.96 -3.84 6.54
CA PHE A 103 10.32 -3.43 6.89
C PHE A 103 10.38 -2.15 7.75
N GLY A 104 9.22 -1.61 8.16
CA GLY A 104 9.15 -0.38 8.93
C GLY A 104 9.90 0.76 8.25
N MET A 105 9.60 1.00 6.98
CA MET A 105 10.27 2.03 6.22
C MET A 105 9.91 3.41 6.77
N VAL A 106 10.93 4.20 7.07
CA VAL A 106 10.80 5.55 7.58
C VAL A 106 11.67 6.49 6.76
N CYS A 107 11.28 7.75 6.71
CA CYS A 107 12.11 8.79 6.15
C CYS A 107 12.58 9.73 7.24
N GLU A 108 13.88 10.01 7.24
CA GLU A 108 14.52 10.94 8.15
C GLU A 108 15.63 11.69 7.40
N ASN A 109 15.74 13.00 7.60
CA ASN A 109 16.77 13.82 6.96
C ASN A 109 16.84 13.64 5.43
N ASN A 110 15.67 13.56 4.77
CA ASN A 110 15.55 13.40 3.32
C ASN A 110 16.10 12.06 2.77
N GLU A 111 16.24 11.04 3.63
CA GLU A 111 16.73 9.71 3.26
C GLU A 111 15.79 8.63 3.80
N TRP A 112 15.69 7.52 3.07
CA TRP A 112 14.84 6.40 3.43
C TRP A 112 15.63 5.33 4.17
N TYR A 113 15.03 4.81 5.25
CA TYR A 113 15.60 3.78 6.10
C TYR A 113 14.58 2.66 6.30
N MET A 114 15.06 1.42 6.42
CA MET A 114 14.30 0.33 7.04
C MET A 114 14.66 0.23 8.52
N THR A 115 13.69 -0.12 9.37
CA THR A 115 13.90 -0.25 10.82
C THR A 115 13.33 -1.53 11.43
N LYS A 116 12.71 -2.39 10.62
CA LYS A 116 12.24 -3.71 11.05
C LYS A 116 12.86 -4.77 10.16
N TYR A 117 13.16 -5.92 10.77
CA TYR A 117 13.79 -7.06 10.12
C TYR A 117 13.04 -8.34 10.50
N PRO A 118 11.76 -8.49 10.12
CA PRO A 118 10.89 -9.55 10.66
C PRO A 118 11.41 -10.97 10.48
N LEU A 119 12.19 -11.19 9.43
CA LEU A 119 12.80 -12.47 9.07
C LEU A 119 14.33 -12.42 9.11
N GLY A 120 14.89 -11.38 9.72
CA GLY A 120 16.33 -11.09 9.72
C GLY A 120 16.82 -10.43 8.44
N ILE A 121 18.15 -10.29 8.37
CA ILE A 121 18.86 -9.81 7.19
C ILE A 121 19.66 -10.93 6.55
N PHE A 122 19.62 -11.01 5.22
CA PHE A 122 20.50 -11.88 4.45
C PHE A 122 21.75 -11.11 4.01
N TYR A 123 22.89 -11.80 3.99
CA TYR A 123 24.13 -11.29 3.39
C TYR A 123 24.96 -12.44 2.83
N GLY A 124 25.75 -12.16 1.80
CA GLY A 124 26.74 -13.07 1.25
C GLY A 124 28.13 -12.84 1.85
N THR A 125 28.98 -13.86 1.86
CA THR A 125 30.40 -13.75 2.20
C THR A 125 31.28 -13.62 0.96
N ILE A 126 32.56 -13.36 1.17
CA ILE A 126 33.58 -13.35 0.11
C ILE A 126 33.74 -14.75 -0.53
N MET A 127 33.28 -15.80 0.15
CA MET A 127 33.30 -17.20 -0.32
C MET A 127 31.98 -17.63 -0.99
N ASP A 128 31.10 -16.69 -1.32
CA ASP A 128 29.76 -16.94 -1.91
C ASP A 128 28.84 -17.79 -1.02
N GLU A 129 29.04 -17.74 0.30
CA GLU A 129 28.12 -18.35 1.27
C GLU A 129 27.08 -17.34 1.73
N GLU A 130 25.82 -17.76 1.86
CA GLU A 130 24.72 -16.92 2.32
C GLU A 130 24.34 -17.21 3.77
N PHE A 131 24.13 -16.15 4.54
CA PHE A 131 23.76 -16.23 5.95
C PHE A 131 22.59 -15.31 6.27
N VAL A 132 21.81 -15.69 7.29
CA VAL A 132 20.74 -14.88 7.86
C VAL A 132 21.05 -14.61 9.34
N ILE A 133 20.95 -13.33 9.75
CA ILE A 133 21.11 -12.92 11.16
C ILE A 133 19.97 -12.03 11.61
N GLY A 134 19.76 -11.94 12.92
CA GLY A 134 18.76 -11.04 13.52
C GLY A 134 17.30 -11.44 13.33
N ALA A 135 17.01 -12.68 12.90
CA ALA A 135 15.65 -13.20 12.76
C ALA A 135 14.90 -13.34 14.11
N ASN A 136 15.60 -13.19 15.23
CA ASN A 136 15.04 -13.12 16.59
C ASN A 136 14.53 -11.70 16.96
N GLY A 137 14.61 -10.72 16.05
CA GLY A 137 14.19 -9.34 16.28
C GLY A 137 15.22 -8.45 16.97
N GLU A 138 16.45 -8.93 17.22
CA GLU A 138 17.48 -8.13 17.92
C GLU A 138 17.96 -6.89 17.15
N LEU A 139 17.69 -6.85 15.84
CA LEU A 139 18.04 -5.75 14.95
C LEU A 139 16.92 -4.71 14.83
N ASP A 140 15.71 -5.00 15.31
CA ASP A 140 14.57 -4.09 15.19
C ASP A 140 14.85 -2.77 15.91
N GLY A 141 14.51 -1.67 15.24
CA GLY A 141 14.78 -0.30 15.67
C GLY A 141 16.13 0.25 15.21
N LYS A 142 17.07 -0.59 14.76
CA LYS A 142 18.28 -0.11 14.08
C LYS A 142 17.92 0.39 12.68
N LYS A 143 18.58 1.45 12.24
CA LYS A 143 18.37 2.03 10.91
C LYS A 143 19.35 1.45 9.88
N SER A 144 18.83 0.97 8.76
CA SER A 144 19.62 0.73 7.55
C SER A 144 19.14 1.64 6.42
N LYS A 145 20.04 2.46 5.85
CA LYS A 145 19.70 3.30 4.70
C LYS A 145 19.34 2.41 3.51
N ILE A 146 18.18 2.66 2.90
CA ILE A 146 17.71 1.91 1.75
C ILE A 146 18.53 2.33 0.52
N ASP A 147 19.26 1.37 -0.06
CA ASP A 147 19.98 1.58 -1.31
C ASP A 147 19.02 1.44 -2.50
N PHE A 148 18.33 0.29 -2.54
CA PHE A 148 17.23 0.01 -3.46
C PHE A 148 16.36 -1.13 -2.91
N PHE A 149 15.20 -1.38 -3.53
CA PHE A 149 14.36 -2.53 -3.22
C PHE A 149 13.73 -3.13 -4.47
N SER A 150 13.41 -4.41 -4.38
CA SER A 150 12.66 -5.14 -5.40
C SER A 150 11.33 -5.59 -4.80
N CYS A 151 10.26 -5.50 -5.56
CA CYS A 151 8.90 -5.78 -5.12
C CYS A 151 8.23 -6.69 -6.14
N THR A 152 8.26 -8.01 -5.94
CA THR A 152 7.64 -8.91 -6.92
C THR A 152 6.18 -8.54 -7.16
N PRO A 153 5.81 -8.13 -8.39
CA PRO A 153 4.44 -7.80 -8.68
C PRO A 153 3.63 -9.08 -8.61
N TRP A 154 2.36 -8.90 -8.34
CA TRP A 154 1.41 -9.92 -8.67
C TRP A 154 1.03 -9.80 -10.13
N ASN A 155 0.71 -10.93 -10.75
CA ASN A 155 -0.15 -10.92 -11.92
C ASN A 155 -1.59 -10.61 -11.46
N THR A 156 -1.77 -9.52 -10.70
CA THR A 156 -3.07 -9.07 -10.26
C THR A 156 -3.58 -8.09 -11.30
N TYR A 157 -4.61 -8.52 -12.01
CA TYR A 157 -5.31 -7.73 -12.98
C TYR A 157 -6.51 -7.10 -12.31
N GLU A 158 -6.65 -5.79 -12.47
CA GLU A 158 -7.94 -5.17 -12.24
C GLU A 158 -8.89 -5.56 -13.36
N ILE A 159 -10.06 -6.08 -12.99
CA ILE A 159 -11.12 -6.41 -13.91
C ILE A 159 -12.25 -5.41 -13.67
N GLU A 160 -12.40 -4.49 -14.62
CA GLU A 160 -13.54 -3.60 -14.71
C GLU A 160 -14.57 -4.19 -15.68
N VAL A 161 -15.80 -4.37 -15.21
CA VAL A 161 -16.94 -4.75 -16.05
C VAL A 161 -17.95 -3.62 -16.03
N LYS A 162 -18.00 -2.89 -17.14
CA LYS A 162 -18.92 -1.77 -17.33
C LYS A 162 -19.92 -2.07 -18.43
N THR A 163 -21.20 -2.06 -18.07
CA THR A 163 -22.31 -2.11 -19.01
C THR A 163 -23.02 -0.75 -19.03
N HIS A 164 -24.12 -0.65 -19.77
CA HIS A 164 -24.97 0.54 -19.72
C HIS A 164 -25.60 0.78 -18.35
N GLU A 165 -25.85 -0.29 -17.58
CA GLU A 165 -26.67 -0.24 -16.35
C GLU A 165 -25.87 -0.51 -15.07
N VAL A 166 -24.71 -1.16 -15.17
CA VAL A 166 -23.93 -1.60 -14.01
C VAL A 166 -22.44 -1.43 -14.24
N HIS A 167 -21.73 -1.11 -13.17
CA HIS A 167 -20.28 -0.97 -13.16
C HIS A 167 -19.71 -1.75 -11.97
N PHE A 168 -18.97 -2.81 -12.26
CA PHE A 168 -18.30 -3.63 -11.26
C PHE A 168 -16.78 -3.56 -11.42
N GLN A 169 -16.11 -3.67 -10.29
CA GLN A 169 -14.66 -3.75 -10.19
C GLN A 169 -14.30 -4.95 -9.31
N THR A 170 -13.30 -5.70 -9.72
CA THR A 170 -12.68 -6.74 -8.88
C THR A 170 -11.21 -6.90 -9.23
N MET A 171 -10.45 -7.55 -8.36
CA MET A 171 -9.05 -7.88 -8.59
C MET A 171 -8.94 -9.39 -8.85
N MET A 172 -8.18 -9.80 -9.87
CA MET A 172 -7.88 -11.19 -10.17
C MET A 172 -6.38 -11.42 -10.10
N THR A 173 -5.93 -12.32 -9.23
CA THR A 173 -4.52 -12.68 -9.10
C THR A 173 -4.26 -14.02 -9.80
N TYR A 174 -3.31 -14.04 -10.74
CA TYR A 174 -2.90 -15.26 -11.46
C TYR A 174 -1.60 -15.84 -10.91
N ASN A 175 -1.62 -17.12 -10.54
CA ASN A 175 -0.45 -17.89 -10.14
C ASN A 175 0.07 -18.71 -11.34
N PRO A 176 1.25 -18.36 -11.91
CA PRO A 176 1.79 -19.06 -13.08
C PRO A 176 2.37 -20.44 -12.76
N LYS A 177 2.69 -20.75 -11.49
CA LYS A 177 3.24 -22.06 -11.09
C LYS A 177 2.15 -23.13 -11.02
N THR A 178 0.98 -22.76 -10.50
CA THR A 178 -0.16 -23.68 -10.33
C THR A 178 -1.20 -23.52 -11.44
N HIS A 179 -1.03 -22.53 -12.32
CA HIS A 179 -2.02 -22.12 -13.32
C HIS A 179 -3.40 -21.81 -12.72
N THR A 180 -3.45 -21.31 -11.48
CA THR A 180 -4.70 -20.96 -10.80
C THR A 180 -4.89 -19.46 -10.75
N ALA A 181 -6.14 -19.01 -10.84
CA ALA A 181 -6.53 -17.63 -10.63
C ALA A 181 -7.42 -17.50 -9.39
N THR A 182 -7.17 -16.49 -8.57
CA THR A 182 -8.02 -16.12 -7.44
C THR A 182 -8.66 -14.77 -7.70
N VAL A 183 -9.99 -14.70 -7.52
CA VAL A 183 -10.75 -13.47 -7.73
C VAL A 183 -11.14 -12.90 -6.36
N ALA A 184 -10.84 -11.63 -6.14
CA ALA A 184 -11.23 -10.90 -4.94
C ALA A 184 -12.74 -10.66 -4.92
N LYS A 185 -13.23 -10.08 -3.82
CA LYS A 185 -14.64 -9.69 -3.70
C LYS A 185 -14.98 -8.71 -4.83
N VAL A 186 -16.01 -9.03 -5.61
CA VAL A 186 -16.56 -8.13 -6.62
C VAL A 186 -17.26 -6.97 -5.93
N VAL A 187 -16.85 -5.75 -6.25
CA VAL A 187 -17.43 -4.50 -5.73
C VAL A 187 -18.24 -3.84 -6.84
N ARG A 188 -19.47 -3.44 -6.51
CA ARG A 188 -20.30 -2.61 -7.39
C ARG A 188 -19.93 -1.15 -7.16
N MET A 189 -19.50 -0.45 -8.21
CA MET A 189 -18.89 0.88 -8.13
C MET A 189 -19.91 2.02 -8.22
N ASP A 190 -21.13 1.75 -8.69
CA ASP A 190 -22.23 2.71 -8.62
C ASP A 190 -22.81 2.81 -7.20
N ARG A 191 -22.91 4.04 -6.68
CA ARG A 191 -23.52 4.31 -5.37
C ARG A 191 -25.04 4.09 -5.46
N TYR A 192 -25.58 3.18 -4.65
CA TYR A 192 -27.01 3.14 -4.36
C TYR A 192 -27.39 4.23 -3.35
N GLY A 193 -28.36 5.06 -3.70
CA GLY A 193 -29.03 6.03 -2.82
C GLY A 193 -28.99 7.44 -3.40
N SER A 194 -30.11 8.07 -3.79
CA SER A 194 -31.35 8.23 -3.02
C SER A 194 -32.65 8.28 -3.86
N THR A 195 -32.69 7.73 -5.08
CA THR A 195 -33.84 7.88 -6.02
C THR A 195 -34.11 6.65 -6.91
N ALA A 196 -34.04 5.43 -6.38
CA ALA A 196 -34.24 4.21 -7.18
C ALA A 196 -35.72 3.76 -7.27
N ASP A 197 -36.22 3.53 -8.50
CA ASP A 197 -37.50 2.89 -8.79
C ASP A 197 -37.23 1.38 -9.00
N CYS A 198 -37.87 0.51 -8.21
CA CYS A 198 -37.62 -0.93 -8.20
C CYS A 198 -38.68 -1.73 -8.96
N THR A 199 -38.26 -2.75 -9.71
CA THR A 199 -39.17 -3.72 -10.33
C THR A 199 -39.80 -4.62 -9.27
N SER A 200 -40.98 -5.17 -9.57
CA SER A 200 -41.60 -6.20 -8.73
C SER A 200 -40.70 -7.45 -8.69
N ALA A 201 -40.50 -8.01 -7.50
CA ALA A 201 -39.60 -9.14 -7.28
C ALA A 201 -39.97 -10.35 -8.16
N VAL A 202 -38.97 -10.90 -8.85
CA VAL A 202 -39.08 -12.17 -9.55
C VAL A 202 -37.98 -13.08 -8.99
N PHE A 203 -38.39 -14.12 -8.27
CA PHE A 203 -37.57 -15.17 -7.61
C PHE A 203 -36.75 -14.83 -6.35
N ASP A 204 -36.74 -13.59 -5.84
CA ASP A 204 -36.55 -13.20 -4.40
C ASP A 204 -35.86 -11.84 -4.20
N THR A 205 -35.36 -11.18 -5.26
CA THR A 205 -34.80 -9.82 -5.16
C THR A 205 -35.30 -8.89 -6.26
N PRO A 206 -35.91 -7.72 -5.93
CA PRO A 206 -36.32 -6.73 -6.91
C PRO A 206 -35.10 -6.05 -7.55
N MET A 207 -35.15 -5.80 -8.86
CA MET A 207 -34.10 -5.04 -9.56
C MET A 207 -34.44 -3.56 -9.52
N CYS A 208 -33.55 -2.75 -8.94
CA CYS A 208 -33.78 -1.31 -8.76
C CYS A 208 -32.98 -0.47 -9.74
N TYR A 209 -33.65 0.38 -10.52
CA TYR A 209 -33.06 1.29 -11.49
C TYR A 209 -33.05 2.72 -10.94
N CYS A 210 -31.96 3.48 -11.19
CA CYS A 210 -31.89 4.90 -10.81
C CYS A 210 -32.68 5.77 -11.81
N ARG A 211 -33.49 6.73 -11.33
CA ARG A 211 -34.01 7.79 -12.20
C ARG A 211 -32.87 8.75 -12.56
N ILE A 212 -32.63 8.94 -13.86
CA ILE A 212 -31.80 10.04 -14.35
C ILE A 212 -32.59 11.34 -14.11
N GLN A 213 -32.27 12.09 -13.05
CA GLN A 213 -32.65 13.50 -12.96
C GLN A 213 -31.63 14.32 -13.75
N GLY A 214 -32.12 15.07 -14.73
CA GLY A 214 -31.32 15.93 -15.60
C GLY A 214 -30.58 17.05 -14.85
N PRO A 215 -29.78 17.86 -15.58
CA PRO A 215 -28.63 18.59 -15.04
C PRO A 215 -28.94 19.88 -14.26
N LEU A 216 -30.03 19.97 -13.47
CA LEU A 216 -30.44 21.24 -12.84
C LEU A 216 -30.75 21.22 -11.32
N SER A 217 -30.47 20.15 -10.57
CA SER A 217 -30.86 20.09 -9.15
C SER A 217 -29.78 20.47 -8.11
N TYR A 218 -28.59 20.94 -8.52
CA TYR A 218 -27.50 21.28 -7.57
C TYR A 218 -27.60 22.65 -6.87
N ILE A 219 -28.72 23.38 -6.94
CA ILE A 219 -28.80 24.75 -6.36
C ILE A 219 -29.62 24.88 -5.06
N THR A 220 -30.29 23.85 -4.56
CA THR A 220 -31.09 24.03 -3.32
C THR A 220 -30.84 22.93 -2.30
N ASN A 221 -29.73 23.02 -1.57
CA ASN A 221 -29.54 22.34 -0.28
C ASN A 221 -28.50 23.09 0.58
N ILE A 222 -28.69 24.42 0.76
CA ILE A 222 -27.87 25.23 1.69
C ILE A 222 -28.70 25.89 2.81
N PHE A 223 -30.01 25.69 2.87
CA PHE A 223 -30.80 26.13 4.02
C PHE A 223 -31.84 25.07 4.37
N ASP A 224 -31.49 24.20 5.32
CA ASP A 224 -32.45 23.54 6.22
C ASP A 224 -31.65 22.84 7.34
N TRP A 225 -30.94 23.65 8.12
CA TRP A 225 -30.58 23.37 9.51
C TRP A 225 -30.49 24.71 10.25
N PHE A 226 -31.65 25.35 10.44
CA PHE A 226 -32.02 26.22 11.57
C PHE A 226 -33.53 26.38 11.61
#